data_AF-A0A0D0B076-F1
#
_entry.id   AF-A0A0D0B076-F1
#
_cell.length_a   1.000
_cell.length_b   1.000
_cell.length_c   1.000
_cell.angle_alpha   90.00
_cell.angle_beta   90.00
_cell.angle_gamma   90.00
#
_symmetry.space_group_name_H-M   'P 1'
#
loop_
_entity.id
_entity.type
_entity.pdbx_description
1 polymer ?
#
loop_
_entity_poly.entity_id
_entity_poly.type
_entity_poly.pdbx_seq_one_letter_code
_entity_poly.pdbx_strand_id
1 'polypeptide(L)'
;MLISNHTFWDKAPPYFQDLCREWSGKQDPFENHINTLKSISFSRKIALHVNLLHTDGTLLLRDELVKTFYRLRDAHAEKITKISGIVLDGNPGIGKSAANLLFLIGCLAYQQPVFFTPRSGAIYYFSGLSVWKFKGPGSMINLEHILELEFPGDVRPWSLIDINTSPPDALVCSELFPIQTVSLNPEHYQTWKKANTARMWIMQVWKEEDLEDLYAMLSTDRSTFQVMVG
;
A
#
# COMPACT_ATOMS: atom_id res chain seq x y z
N MET A 1 -13.34 19.96 16.13
CA MET A 1 -12.93 20.24 14.74
C MET A 1 -11.67 21.08 14.84
N LEU A 2 -10.52 20.42 14.96
CA LEU A 2 -9.21 21.09 15.04
C LEU A 2 -8.77 21.37 13.59
N ILE A 3 -8.67 22.64 13.25
CA ILE A 3 -8.11 23.08 11.96
C ILE A 3 -6.61 23.19 12.18
N SER A 4 -5.91 22.06 12.08
CA SER A 4 -4.46 22.08 11.89
C SER A 4 -4.18 22.70 10.53
N ASN A 5 -3.49 23.84 10.53
CA ASN A 5 -2.98 24.45 9.30
C ASN A 5 -1.90 23.52 8.72
N HIS A 6 -2.30 22.54 7.91
CA HIS A 6 -1.36 21.66 7.22
C HIS A 6 -0.69 22.42 6.08
N THR A 7 0.28 23.29 6.39
CA THR A 7 0.98 24.13 5.42
C THR A 7 1.71 23.30 4.36
N PHE A 8 2.17 22.10 4.72
CA PHE A 8 2.91 21.18 3.84
C PHE A 8 2.04 20.16 3.08
N TRP A 9 0.72 20.16 3.31
CA TRP A 9 -0.18 19.18 2.73
C TRP A 9 -1.27 19.85 1.90
N ASP A 10 -1.56 19.28 0.74
CA ASP A 10 -2.70 19.63 -0.09
C ASP A 10 -3.75 18.52 -0.04
N LYS A 11 -5.00 18.83 -0.40
CA LYS A 11 -5.98 17.78 -0.66
C LYS A 11 -5.47 16.87 -1.78
N ALA A 12 -5.50 15.57 -1.55
CA ALA A 12 -5.12 14.61 -2.58
C ALA A 12 -6.09 14.66 -3.78
N PRO A 13 -5.64 14.24 -4.98
CA PRO A 13 -6.49 14.19 -6.16
C PRO A 13 -7.81 13.43 -5.96
N PRO A 14 -8.88 13.76 -6.71
CA PRO A 14 -10.22 13.19 -6.49
C PRO A 14 -10.27 11.67 -6.44
N TYR A 15 -9.51 10.98 -7.29
CA TYR A 15 -9.52 9.52 -7.34
C TYR A 15 -9.01 8.84 -6.04
N PHE A 16 -8.14 9.50 -5.26
CA PHE A 16 -7.77 9.00 -3.94
C PHE A 16 -8.83 9.32 -2.88
N GLN A 17 -9.54 10.45 -3.02
CA GLN A 17 -10.70 10.74 -2.18
C GLN A 17 -11.81 9.72 -2.44
N ASP A 18 -12.02 9.34 -3.70
CA ASP A 18 -12.99 8.33 -4.10
C ASP A 18 -12.64 6.97 -3.50
N LEU A 19 -11.37 6.55 -3.61
CA LEU A 19 -10.85 5.32 -2.99
C LEU A 19 -11.09 5.32 -1.47
N CYS A 20 -10.75 6.42 -0.79
CA CYS A 20 -10.95 6.56 0.65
C CYS A 20 -12.43 6.44 1.02
N ARG A 21 -13.33 7.15 0.32
CA ARG A 21 -14.78 7.06 0.56
C ARG A 21 -15.34 5.68 0.26
N GLU A 22 -14.84 5.02 -0.76
CA GLU A 22 -15.30 3.71 -1.16
C GLU A 22 -14.93 2.64 -0.13
N TRP A 23 -13.73 2.69 0.45
CA TRP A 23 -13.24 1.61 1.30
C TRP A 23 -13.31 1.90 2.79
N SER A 24 -13.38 3.17 3.22
CA SER A 24 -13.34 3.54 4.63
C SER A 24 -14.51 2.96 5.42
N GLY A 25 -14.21 2.22 6.49
CA GLY A 25 -15.21 1.64 7.39
C GLY A 25 -16.04 0.48 6.80
N LYS A 26 -15.62 -0.11 5.68
CA LYS A 26 -16.25 -1.33 5.17
C LYS A 26 -16.00 -2.50 6.13
N GLN A 27 -17.03 -3.33 6.33
CA GLN A 27 -16.89 -4.63 6.98
C GLN A 27 -15.89 -5.48 6.19
N ASP A 28 -15.11 -6.31 6.90
CA ASP A 28 -13.90 -7.00 6.44
C ASP A 28 -13.79 -7.13 4.90
N PRO A 29 -12.94 -6.31 4.25
CA PRO A 29 -12.95 -6.17 2.79
C PRO A 29 -12.51 -7.45 2.06
N PHE A 30 -11.97 -8.42 2.79
CA PHE A 30 -11.49 -9.70 2.25
C PHE A 30 -12.31 -10.90 2.74
N GLU A 31 -13.38 -10.72 3.53
CA GLU A 31 -14.21 -11.84 4.00
C GLU A 31 -14.91 -12.55 2.82
N ASN A 32 -15.41 -11.78 1.85
CA ASN A 32 -16.00 -12.34 0.63
C ASN A 32 -14.96 -12.93 -0.33
N HIS A 33 -13.67 -12.60 -0.15
CA HIS A 33 -12.60 -13.15 -0.97
C HIS A 33 -12.41 -14.65 -0.72
N ILE A 34 -12.50 -15.05 0.55
CA ILE A 34 -12.37 -16.44 0.95
C ILE A 34 -13.50 -17.29 0.33
N ASN A 35 -14.65 -16.67 0.04
CA ASN A 35 -15.88 -17.40 -0.26
C ASN A 35 -16.35 -17.29 -1.72
N THR A 36 -16.11 -16.20 -2.45
CA THR A 36 -16.76 -15.97 -3.76
C THR A 36 -16.00 -15.10 -4.78
N LEU A 37 -15.31 -14.03 -4.35
CA LEU A 37 -14.70 -13.07 -5.28
C LEU A 37 -13.17 -13.08 -5.20
N LYS A 38 -12.50 -13.52 -6.27
CA LYS A 38 -11.03 -13.53 -6.33
C LYS A 38 -10.39 -12.20 -6.73
N SER A 39 -11.16 -11.12 -6.87
CA SER A 39 -10.62 -9.84 -7.30
C SER A 39 -11.34 -8.62 -6.71
N ILE A 40 -10.64 -7.48 -6.70
CA ILE A 40 -11.17 -6.16 -6.33
C ILE A 40 -10.99 -5.20 -7.51
N SER A 41 -12.05 -4.53 -7.92
CA SER A 41 -11.97 -3.46 -8.92
C SER A 41 -11.86 -2.07 -8.27
N PHE A 42 -11.17 -1.16 -8.93
CA PHE A 42 -10.96 0.23 -8.55
C PHE A 42 -10.84 1.10 -9.81
N SER A 43 -10.91 2.42 -9.64
CA SER A 43 -10.83 3.32 -10.78
C SER A 43 -9.51 3.15 -11.56
N ARG A 44 -9.59 3.17 -12.90
CA ARG A 44 -8.42 3.11 -13.80
C ARG A 44 -7.38 4.18 -13.50
N LYS A 45 -7.78 5.32 -12.94
CA LYS A 45 -6.87 6.40 -12.50
C LYS A 45 -5.97 5.97 -11.34
N ILE A 46 -6.46 5.15 -10.42
CA ILE A 46 -5.65 4.57 -9.34
C ILE A 46 -4.67 3.56 -9.94
N ALA A 47 -5.15 2.69 -10.85
CA ALA A 47 -4.33 1.72 -11.56
C ALA A 47 -3.12 2.38 -12.28
N LEU A 48 -3.36 3.52 -12.95
CA LEU A 48 -2.32 4.34 -13.55
C LEU A 48 -1.25 4.79 -12.53
N HIS A 49 -1.67 5.27 -11.36
CA HIS A 49 -0.75 5.82 -10.36
C HIS A 49 0.06 4.76 -9.62
N VAL A 50 -0.46 3.53 -9.52
CA VAL A 50 0.22 2.40 -8.88
C VAL A 50 0.85 1.42 -9.87
N ASN A 51 0.90 1.79 -11.16
CA ASN A 51 1.44 0.97 -12.25
C ASN A 51 0.79 -0.42 -12.39
N LEU A 52 -0.53 -0.49 -12.20
CA LEU A 52 -1.39 -1.67 -12.42
C LEU A 52 -2.22 -1.53 -13.70
N LEU A 53 -1.71 -0.83 -14.71
CA LEU A 53 -2.43 -0.59 -15.97
C LEU A 53 -2.88 -1.86 -16.69
N HIS A 54 -2.10 -2.92 -16.57
CA HIS A 54 -2.33 -4.18 -17.27
C HIS A 54 -3.55 -4.95 -16.77
N THR A 55 -4.18 -4.51 -15.67
CA THR A 55 -5.31 -5.20 -15.05
C THR A 55 -6.62 -4.43 -15.15
N ASP A 56 -6.67 -3.36 -15.94
CA ASP A 56 -7.80 -2.43 -16.08
C ASP A 56 -8.43 -1.98 -14.74
N GLY A 57 -7.58 -1.78 -13.74
CA GLY A 57 -8.06 -1.40 -12.40
C GLY A 57 -8.68 -2.55 -11.61
N THR A 58 -8.37 -3.80 -11.95
CA THR A 58 -8.74 -4.97 -11.15
C THR A 58 -7.51 -5.57 -10.49
N LEU A 59 -7.58 -5.91 -9.21
CA LEU A 59 -6.51 -6.55 -8.45
C LEU A 59 -6.96 -7.96 -8.12
N LEU A 60 -6.18 -8.95 -8.57
CA LEU A 60 -6.36 -10.32 -8.10
C LEU A 60 -5.98 -10.39 -6.62
N LEU A 61 -6.91 -10.90 -5.82
CA LEU A 61 -6.68 -11.20 -4.43
C LEU A 61 -6.04 -12.59 -4.35
N ARG A 62 -4.81 -12.64 -3.85
CA ARG A 62 -4.10 -13.88 -3.58
C ARG A 62 -4.25 -14.23 -2.11
N ASP A 63 -4.61 -15.47 -1.82
CA ASP A 63 -4.74 -16.02 -0.46
C ASP A 63 -3.54 -15.66 0.44
N GLU A 64 -2.33 -15.77 -0.11
CA GLU A 64 -1.09 -15.48 0.62
C GLU A 64 -0.99 -14.01 1.00
N LEU A 65 -1.38 -13.09 0.12
CA LEU A 65 -1.36 -11.66 0.39
C LEU A 65 -2.39 -11.28 1.45
N VAL A 66 -3.58 -11.86 1.40
CA VAL A 66 -4.63 -11.63 2.38
C VAL A 66 -4.22 -12.17 3.76
N LYS A 67 -3.68 -13.39 3.81
CA LYS A 67 -3.13 -13.97 5.05
C LYS A 67 -1.97 -13.13 5.61
N THR A 68 -1.10 -12.63 4.73
CA THR A 68 0.02 -11.74 5.12
C THR A 68 -0.49 -10.42 5.67
N PHE A 69 -1.52 -9.80 5.05
CA PHE A 69 -2.15 -8.58 5.57
C PHE A 69 -2.68 -8.79 6.99
N TYR A 70 -3.46 -9.84 7.24
CA TYR A 70 -4.00 -10.09 8.59
C TYR A 70 -2.91 -10.32 9.62
N ARG A 71 -1.87 -11.11 9.29
CA ARG A 71 -0.72 -11.32 10.19
C ARG A 71 -0.01 -10.02 10.54
N LEU A 72 0.20 -9.14 9.56
CA LEU A 72 0.82 -7.85 9.78
C LEU A 72 -0.08 -6.92 10.59
N ARG A 73 -1.39 -6.98 10.39
CA ARG A 73 -2.36 -6.21 11.15
C ARG A 73 -2.40 -6.65 12.61
N ASP A 74 -2.44 -7.94 12.86
CA ASP A 74 -2.44 -8.48 14.21
C ASP A 74 -1.14 -8.11 14.93
N ALA A 75 0.01 -8.23 14.24
CA ALA A 75 1.30 -7.84 14.80
C ALA A 75 1.50 -6.31 14.92
N HIS A 76 0.78 -5.51 14.14
CA HIS A 76 0.68 -4.05 14.31
C HIS A 76 -0.14 -3.67 15.55
N ALA A 77 -1.23 -4.40 15.81
CA ALA A 77 -2.10 -4.19 16.97
C ALA A 77 -1.50 -4.71 18.29
N GLU A 78 -0.72 -5.79 18.22
CA GLU A 78 -0.07 -6.37 19.39
C GLU A 78 1.08 -5.49 19.89
N LYS A 79 0.86 -4.78 21.01
CA LYS A 79 1.93 -4.05 21.73
C LYS A 79 3.09 -4.96 22.19
N ILE A 80 2.92 -6.28 22.16
CA ILE A 80 3.86 -7.29 22.65
C ILE A 80 4.89 -7.69 21.59
N THR A 81 4.50 -7.76 20.31
CA THR A 81 5.41 -8.12 19.23
C THR A 81 6.13 -6.87 18.72
N LYS A 82 7.38 -6.68 19.17
CA LYS A 82 8.27 -5.55 18.82
C LYS A 82 8.70 -5.52 17.34
N ILE A 83 7.80 -5.76 16.39
CA ILE A 83 8.13 -5.58 14.98
C ILE A 83 8.09 -4.08 14.63
N SER A 84 9.24 -3.58 14.20
CA SER A 84 9.35 -2.20 13.75
C SER A 84 8.75 -1.97 12.35
N GLY A 85 8.33 -3.03 11.67
CA GLY A 85 7.91 -2.99 10.28
C GLY A 85 8.58 -4.10 9.49
N ILE A 86 8.32 -4.13 8.19
CA ILE A 86 8.82 -5.19 7.31
C ILE A 86 9.38 -4.63 5.99
N VAL A 87 10.32 -5.39 5.44
CA VAL A 87 10.74 -5.27 4.04
C VAL A 87 10.08 -6.42 3.28
N LEU A 88 9.18 -6.10 2.35
CA LEU A 88 8.51 -7.04 1.48
C LEU A 88 9.32 -7.23 0.19
N ASP A 89 10.02 -8.36 0.11
CA ASP A 89 10.88 -8.73 -1.00
C ASP A 89 10.24 -9.84 -1.86
N GLY A 90 10.80 -10.10 -3.03
CA GLY A 90 10.42 -11.18 -3.91
C GLY A 90 10.85 -10.90 -5.35
N ASN A 91 10.66 -11.88 -6.22
CA ASN A 91 11.05 -11.78 -7.62
C ASN A 91 10.38 -10.58 -8.33
N PRO A 92 11.02 -9.99 -9.36
CA PRO A 92 10.36 -9.03 -10.25
C PRO A 92 9.06 -9.62 -10.83
N GLY A 93 8.01 -8.79 -10.95
CA GLY A 93 6.70 -9.23 -11.46
C GLY A 93 5.83 -10.03 -10.50
N ILE A 94 6.27 -10.27 -9.25
CA ILE A 94 5.52 -11.09 -8.29
C ILE A 94 4.30 -10.41 -7.64
N GLY A 95 4.02 -9.15 -8.01
CA GLY A 95 2.86 -8.41 -7.50
C GLY A 95 3.10 -7.59 -6.23
N LYS A 96 4.34 -7.19 -5.92
CA LYS A 96 4.67 -6.33 -4.76
C LYS A 96 3.85 -5.02 -4.70
N SER A 97 3.81 -4.25 -5.79
CA SER A 97 3.02 -3.02 -5.84
C SER A 97 1.52 -3.28 -5.64
N ALA A 98 1.03 -4.42 -6.15
CA ALA A 98 -0.33 -4.91 -5.94
C ALA A 98 -0.59 -5.24 -4.45
N ALA A 99 0.38 -5.84 -3.75
CA ALA A 99 0.29 -6.09 -2.32
C ALA A 99 0.16 -4.78 -1.52
N ASN A 100 0.94 -3.75 -1.83
CA ASN A 100 0.80 -2.45 -1.17
C ASN A 100 -0.59 -1.82 -1.41
N LEU A 101 -1.18 -1.97 -2.60
CA LEU A 101 -2.54 -1.51 -2.84
C LEU A 101 -3.57 -2.32 -2.04
N LEU A 102 -3.40 -3.64 -1.95
CA LEU A 102 -4.23 -4.52 -1.11
C LEU A 102 -4.16 -4.07 0.36
N PHE A 103 -2.95 -3.80 0.86
CA PHE A 103 -2.76 -3.35 2.23
C PHE A 103 -3.35 -1.96 2.48
N LEU A 104 -3.27 -1.05 1.51
CA LEU A 104 -3.94 0.24 1.58
C LEU A 104 -5.46 0.06 1.71
N ILE A 105 -6.07 -0.77 0.87
CA ILE A 105 -7.51 -1.10 0.94
C ILE A 105 -7.88 -1.65 2.32
N GLY A 106 -7.07 -2.58 2.84
CA GLY A 106 -7.23 -3.12 4.17
C GLY A 106 -7.18 -2.02 5.24
N CYS A 107 -6.15 -1.17 5.22
CA CYS A 107 -6.03 -0.05 6.15
C CYS A 107 -7.26 0.86 6.12
N LEU A 108 -7.76 1.21 4.93
CA LEU A 108 -8.96 2.04 4.78
C LEU A 108 -10.19 1.36 5.40
N ALA A 109 -10.45 0.10 5.08
CA ALA A 109 -11.60 -0.63 5.62
C ALA A 109 -11.57 -0.69 7.15
N TYR A 110 -10.41 -0.94 7.74
CA TYR A 110 -10.20 -0.95 9.19
C TYR A 110 -9.95 0.45 9.80
N GLN A 111 -10.17 1.51 9.02
CA GLN A 111 -9.98 2.91 9.42
C GLN A 111 -8.62 3.20 10.07
N GLN A 112 -7.58 2.50 9.62
CA GLN A 112 -6.21 2.69 10.06
C GLN A 112 -5.58 3.87 9.31
N PRO A 113 -4.99 4.85 10.03
CA PRO A 113 -4.21 5.90 9.39
C PRO A 113 -3.04 5.29 8.62
N VAL A 114 -2.83 5.74 7.38
CA VAL A 114 -1.82 5.15 6.50
C VAL A 114 -1.17 6.19 5.59
N PHE A 115 0.16 6.19 5.59
CA PHE A 115 0.96 6.81 4.54
C PHE A 115 1.09 5.84 3.38
N PHE A 116 0.88 6.33 2.17
CA PHE A 116 1.03 5.58 0.93
C PHE A 116 1.98 6.32 0.01
N THR A 117 3.07 5.65 -0.37
CA THR A 117 4.09 6.17 -1.27
C THR A 117 4.24 5.21 -2.45
N PRO A 118 3.48 5.40 -3.55
CA PRO A 118 3.64 4.59 -4.75
C PRO A 118 4.98 4.88 -5.44
N ARG A 119 5.25 4.12 -6.51
CA ARG A 119 6.49 4.19 -7.31
C ARG A 119 6.89 5.57 -7.84
N SER A 120 5.93 6.48 -7.96
CA SER A 120 6.21 7.87 -8.32
C SER A 120 6.94 8.67 -7.22
N GLY A 121 7.00 8.16 -5.99
CA GLY A 121 7.59 8.82 -4.84
C GLY A 121 6.72 9.93 -4.22
N ALA A 122 5.51 10.17 -4.76
CA ALA A 122 4.54 11.06 -4.13
C ALA A 122 4.06 10.45 -2.80
N ILE A 123 3.82 11.28 -1.79
CA ILE A 123 3.40 10.81 -0.47
C ILE A 123 1.96 11.24 -0.21
N TYR A 124 1.13 10.27 0.14
CA TYR A 124 -0.26 10.48 0.51
C TYR A 124 -0.49 10.03 1.96
N TYR A 125 -1.29 10.78 2.71
CA TYR A 125 -1.71 10.41 4.06
C TYR A 125 -3.23 10.25 4.08
N PHE A 126 -3.69 9.05 4.40
CA PHE A 126 -5.10 8.71 4.55
C PHE A 126 -5.44 8.65 6.03
N SER A 127 -6.45 9.41 6.46
CA SER A 127 -6.96 9.37 7.82
C SER A 127 -8.46 9.67 7.83
N GLY A 128 -9.24 8.75 8.40
CA GLY A 128 -10.70 8.80 8.40
C GLY A 128 -11.29 8.81 6.98
N LEU A 129 -11.89 9.94 6.60
CA LEU A 129 -12.50 10.16 5.27
C LEU A 129 -11.74 11.17 4.42
N SER A 130 -10.53 11.55 4.85
CA SER A 130 -9.72 12.56 4.18
C SER A 130 -8.41 11.97 3.70
N VAL A 131 -7.97 12.45 2.54
CA VAL A 131 -6.66 12.13 1.99
C VAL A 131 -5.90 13.39 1.67
N TRP A 132 -4.67 13.44 2.15
CA TRP A 132 -3.75 14.56 1.96
C TRP A 132 -2.56 14.12 1.12
N LYS A 133 -1.99 15.04 0.35
CA LYS A 133 -0.78 14.85 -0.45
C LYS A 133 0.29 15.79 0.05
N PHE A 134 1.50 15.28 0.26
CA PHE A 134 2.64 16.12 0.61
C PHE A 134 3.01 17.02 -0.59
N LYS A 135 3.22 18.31 -0.33
CA LYS A 135 3.52 19.33 -1.36
C LYS A 135 4.90 19.19 -1.96
N GLY A 136 5.87 18.78 -1.14
CA GLY A 136 7.27 18.67 -1.54
C GLY A 136 7.58 17.36 -2.30
N PRO A 137 8.79 17.26 -2.87
CA PRO A 137 9.30 15.97 -3.31
C PRO A 137 9.42 15.03 -2.12
N GLY A 138 9.18 13.73 -2.33
CA GLY A 138 9.16 12.75 -1.24
C GLY A 138 10.45 12.73 -0.41
N SER A 139 11.60 13.02 -1.02
CA SER A 139 12.91 13.12 -0.34
C SER A 139 13.01 14.24 0.70
N MET A 140 12.11 15.23 0.68
CA MET A 140 12.10 16.34 1.63
C MET A 140 11.18 16.11 2.83
N ILE A 141 10.43 15.00 2.87
CA ILE A 141 9.63 14.69 4.07
C ILE A 141 10.58 14.40 5.24
N ASN A 142 10.24 14.94 6.41
CA ASN A 142 10.99 14.75 7.65
C ASN A 142 10.00 14.43 8.78
N LEU A 143 10.52 14.14 9.97
CA LEU A 143 9.69 13.76 11.10
C LEU A 143 8.73 14.89 11.54
N GLU A 144 9.14 16.15 11.47
CA GLU A 144 8.29 17.29 11.85
C GLU A 144 7.03 17.35 10.97
N HIS A 145 7.15 17.17 9.65
CA HIS A 145 6.00 17.14 8.74
C HIS A 145 5.00 16.02 9.07
N ILE A 146 5.47 14.92 9.67
CA ILE A 146 4.66 13.77 10.06
C ILE A 146 4.01 14.03 11.42
N LEU A 147 4.75 14.59 12.38
CA LEU A 147 4.23 14.93 13.70
C LEU A 147 3.21 16.08 13.68
N GLU A 148 3.19 16.91 12.63
CA GLU A 148 2.13 17.89 12.39
C GLU A 148 0.78 17.23 12.04
N LEU A 149 0.77 15.97 11.63
CA LEU A 149 -0.45 15.21 11.41
C LEU A 149 -0.88 14.61 12.76
N GLU A 150 -2.00 15.07 13.29
CA GLU A 150 -2.56 14.50 14.52
C GLU A 150 -2.93 13.02 14.27
N PHE A 151 -2.32 12.12 15.05
CA PHE A 151 -2.69 10.70 15.05
C PHE A 151 -3.72 10.45 16.16
N PRO A 152 -4.80 9.71 15.87
CA PRO A 152 -5.78 9.37 16.88
C PRO A 152 -5.18 8.40 17.92
N GLY A 153 -4.86 8.91 19.11
CA GLY A 153 -4.40 8.11 20.27
C GLY A 153 -2.99 7.50 20.11
N ASP A 154 -2.76 6.35 20.74
CA ASP A 154 -1.50 5.59 20.65
C ASP A 154 -1.38 4.78 19.33
N VAL A 155 -2.14 5.13 18.29
CA VAL A 155 -2.15 4.39 17.03
C VAL A 155 -0.92 4.78 16.21
N ARG A 156 -0.09 3.79 15.92
CA ARG A 156 1.06 3.91 15.03
C ARG A 156 0.58 3.84 13.57
N PRO A 157 0.61 4.91 12.76
CA PRO A 157 0.12 4.85 11.37
C PRO A 157 0.93 3.86 10.53
N TRP A 158 0.30 3.24 9.54
CA TRP A 158 0.98 2.41 8.56
C TRP A 158 1.79 3.28 7.60
N SER A 159 2.90 2.78 7.07
CA SER A 159 3.68 3.46 6.03
C SER A 159 3.99 2.49 4.90
N LEU A 160 3.16 2.49 3.86
CA LEU A 160 3.24 1.61 2.70
C LEU A 160 4.09 2.27 1.62
N ILE A 161 5.29 1.73 1.41
CA ILE A 161 6.32 2.35 0.58
C ILE A 161 6.62 1.44 -0.60
N ASP A 162 6.40 1.92 -1.81
CA ASP A 162 6.80 1.28 -3.06
C ASP A 162 7.68 2.21 -3.86
N ILE A 163 8.98 2.30 -3.55
CA ILE A 163 9.91 3.12 -4.31
C ILE A 163 11.18 2.33 -4.65
N ASN A 164 11.82 2.69 -5.76
CA ASN A 164 13.04 2.03 -6.24
C ASN A 164 14.32 2.62 -5.63
N THR A 165 14.21 3.36 -4.54
CA THR A 165 15.34 4.03 -3.87
C THR A 165 15.22 3.80 -2.36
N SER A 166 16.21 4.26 -1.60
CA SER A 166 16.06 4.33 -0.14
C SER A 166 14.91 5.27 0.21
N PRO A 167 13.99 4.87 1.12
CA PRO A 167 12.95 5.76 1.59
C PRO A 167 13.52 6.87 2.46
N PRO A 168 12.84 8.03 2.52
CA PRO A 168 13.09 9.02 3.55
C PRO A 168 13.00 8.39 4.94
N ASP A 169 13.93 8.74 5.85
CA ASP A 169 13.98 8.18 7.21
C ASP A 169 12.67 8.39 7.98
N ALA A 170 11.99 9.50 7.72
CA ALA A 170 10.69 9.82 8.32
C ALA A 170 9.59 8.82 7.95
N LEU A 171 9.67 8.16 6.79
CA LEU A 171 8.67 7.14 6.41
C LEU A 171 8.97 5.76 7.01
N VAL A 172 10.15 5.57 7.61
CA VAL A 172 10.59 4.31 8.22
C VAL A 172 10.95 4.44 9.70
N CYS A 173 10.51 5.52 10.35
CA CYS A 173 10.79 5.80 11.76
C CYS A 173 9.94 4.95 12.71
N SER A 174 10.26 4.99 14.01
CA SER A 174 9.59 4.21 15.06
C SER A 174 8.11 4.56 15.24
N GLU A 175 7.73 5.79 14.91
CA GLU A 175 6.40 6.36 15.06
C GLU A 175 5.42 5.83 14.01
N LEU A 176 5.92 5.22 12.93
CA LEU A 176 5.13 4.61 11.86
C LEU A 176 5.37 3.11 11.81
N PHE A 177 4.46 2.32 11.24
CA PHE A 177 4.64 0.91 10.93
C PHE A 177 4.97 0.73 9.43
N PRO A 178 6.25 0.82 9.04
CA PRO A 178 6.67 0.75 7.65
C PRO A 178 6.57 -0.66 7.06
N ILE A 179 6.08 -0.69 5.82
CA ILE A 179 6.14 -1.82 4.89
C ILE A 179 6.78 -1.29 3.61
N GLN A 180 8.04 -1.65 3.39
CA GLN A 180 8.75 -1.27 2.18
C GLN A 180 8.76 -2.44 1.20
N THR A 181 8.16 -2.26 0.02
CA THR A 181 8.38 -3.15 -1.11
C THR A 181 9.70 -2.82 -1.78
N VAL A 182 10.55 -3.82 -1.99
CA VAL A 182 11.86 -3.65 -2.64
C VAL A 182 11.97 -4.54 -3.86
N SER A 183 12.58 -4.02 -4.92
CA SER A 183 13.22 -4.86 -5.94
C SER A 183 14.55 -5.38 -5.38
N LEU A 184 15.06 -6.51 -5.88
CA LEU A 184 16.26 -7.27 -5.46
C LEU A 184 17.61 -6.50 -5.49
N ASN A 185 17.65 -5.18 -5.26
CA ASN A 185 18.86 -4.43 -4.97
C ASN A 185 18.99 -4.22 -3.44
N PRO A 186 19.97 -4.88 -2.78
CA PRO A 186 20.27 -4.69 -1.37
C PRO A 186 20.54 -3.26 -0.94
N GLU A 187 20.91 -2.38 -1.87
CA GLU A 187 21.17 -0.97 -1.59
C GLU A 187 19.89 -0.22 -1.18
N HIS A 188 18.73 -0.62 -1.70
CA HIS A 188 17.46 0.10 -1.49
C HIS A 188 16.87 -0.03 -0.07
N TYR A 189 17.41 -0.94 0.74
CA TYR A 189 17.00 -1.13 2.14
C TYR A 189 18.20 -1.07 3.11
N GLN A 190 19.29 -0.39 2.74
CA GLN A 190 20.40 -0.20 3.66
C GLN A 190 20.01 0.55 4.94
N THR A 191 19.08 1.51 4.86
CA THR A 191 18.55 2.23 6.02
C THR A 191 18.00 1.25 7.07
N TRP A 192 17.25 0.26 6.62
CA TRP A 192 16.73 -0.81 7.48
C TRP A 192 17.82 -1.71 8.06
N LYS A 193 18.84 -2.05 7.27
CA LYS A 193 19.99 -2.83 7.75
C LYS A 193 20.73 -2.11 8.87
N LYS A 194 20.92 -0.79 8.73
CA LYS A 194 21.62 0.04 9.73
C LYS A 194 20.85 0.12 11.05
N ALA A 195 19.53 0.12 10.99
CA ALA A 195 18.68 0.16 12.17
C ALA A 195 18.56 -1.20 12.90
N ASN A 196 18.99 -2.32 12.29
CA ASN A 196 18.85 -3.69 12.81
C ASN A 196 17.41 -4.07 13.21
N THR A 197 16.42 -3.47 12.54
CA THR A 197 15.01 -3.55 12.95
C THR A 197 14.10 -4.14 11.88
N ALA A 198 14.58 -4.31 10.63
CA ALA A 198 13.80 -4.90 9.54
C ALA A 198 13.62 -6.40 9.71
N ARG A 199 12.37 -6.84 9.69
CA ARG A 199 12.04 -8.22 9.32
C ARG A 199 11.81 -8.29 7.82
N MET A 200 12.54 -9.17 7.15
CA MET A 200 12.34 -9.43 5.73
C MET A 200 11.23 -10.46 5.56
N TRP A 201 10.25 -10.16 4.70
CA TRP A 201 9.22 -11.09 4.26
C TRP A 201 9.39 -11.33 2.77
N ILE A 202 9.55 -12.60 2.37
CA ILE A 202 9.70 -12.97 0.96
C ILE A 202 8.32 -13.40 0.45
N MET A 203 7.78 -12.63 -0.50
CA MET A 203 6.55 -12.97 -1.20
C MET A 203 6.72 -14.28 -1.95
N GLN A 204 5.71 -15.15 -1.82
CA GLN A 204 5.70 -16.41 -2.54
C GLN A 204 5.49 -16.19 -4.03
N VAL A 205 6.07 -17.07 -4.84
CA VAL A 205 5.82 -17.06 -6.28
C VAL A 205 4.35 -17.31 -6.59
N TRP A 206 3.90 -16.88 -7.77
CA TRP A 206 2.57 -17.16 -8.26
C TRP A 206 2.37 -18.67 -8.33
N LYS A 207 1.24 -19.16 -7.80
CA LYS A 207 0.82 -20.53 -8.05
C LYS A 207 0.22 -20.63 -9.44
N GLU A 208 0.21 -21.83 -10.01
CA GLU A 208 -0.42 -22.08 -11.30
C GLU A 208 -1.90 -21.65 -11.29
N GLU A 209 -2.63 -22.02 -10.24
CA GLU A 209 -4.03 -21.59 -10.02
C GLU A 209 -4.19 -20.06 -10.01
N ASP A 210 -3.28 -19.33 -9.34
CA ASP A 210 -3.31 -17.85 -9.30
C ASP A 210 -3.12 -17.26 -10.72
N LEU A 211 -2.28 -17.90 -11.55
CA LEU A 211 -2.04 -17.48 -12.92
C LEU A 211 -3.25 -17.77 -13.81
N GLU A 212 -3.88 -18.94 -13.66
CA GLU A 212 -5.12 -19.29 -14.37
C GLU A 212 -6.23 -18.28 -14.07
N ASP A 213 -6.43 -17.93 -12.79
CA ASP A 213 -7.40 -16.91 -12.38
C ASP A 213 -7.07 -15.55 -12.99
N LEU A 214 -5.79 -15.17 -12.98
CA LEU A 214 -5.33 -13.92 -13.60
C LEU A 214 -5.61 -13.92 -15.11
N TYR A 215 -5.31 -15.01 -15.82
CA TYR A 215 -5.59 -15.12 -17.25
C TYR A 215 -7.09 -15.09 -17.55
N ALA A 216 -7.92 -15.76 -16.76
CA ALA A 216 -9.37 -15.69 -16.87
C ALA A 216 -9.87 -14.25 -16.71
N MET A 217 -9.37 -13.54 -15.70
CA MET A 217 -9.67 -12.13 -15.46
C MET A 217 -9.29 -11.24 -16.65
N LEU A 218 -8.10 -11.41 -17.21
CA LEU A 218 -7.61 -10.61 -18.34
C LEU A 218 -8.29 -10.96 -19.67
N SER A 219 -8.73 -12.21 -19.85
CA SER A 219 -9.35 -12.68 -21.10
C SER A 219 -10.82 -12.31 -21.26
N THR A 220 -11.50 -11.98 -20.16
CA THR A 220 -12.89 -11.53 -20.16
C THR A 220 -13.03 -10.09 -20.71
N ASP A 221 -11.92 -9.34 -20.77
CA ASP A 221 -11.86 -7.92 -21.17
C ASP A 221 -11.45 -7.70 -22.64
N ARG A 222 -11.94 -8.58 -23.53
CA ARG A 222 -11.55 -8.67 -24.95
C ARG A 222 -11.98 -7.51 -25.86
N SER A 223 -12.52 -6.40 -25.34
CA SER A 223 -12.69 -5.18 -26.14
C SER A 223 -11.37 -4.44 -26.44
N THR A 224 -10.26 -4.80 -25.77
CA THR A 224 -9.00 -4.03 -25.86
C THR A 224 -7.85 -4.80 -26.54
N PHE A 225 -7.99 -6.10 -26.79
CA PHE A 225 -6.93 -6.95 -27.34
C PHE A 225 -6.68 -6.80 -28.86
N GLN A 226 -7.51 -6.04 -29.59
CA GLN A 226 -7.31 -5.82 -31.03
C GLN A 226 -6.26 -4.76 -31.39
N VAL A 227 -5.64 -4.06 -30.43
CA VAL A 227 -4.72 -2.93 -30.71
C VAL A 227 -3.22 -3.29 -30.49
N MET A 228 -2.88 -4.51 -30.08
CA MET A 228 -1.47 -4.87 -29.80
C MET A 228 -0.89 -6.02 -30.65
N VAL A 229 -1.51 -6.32 -31.79
CA VAL A 229 -0.87 -7.08 -32.87
C VAL A 229 -1.09 -6.32 -34.17
N GLY A 230 -0.38 -5.20 -34.29
CA GLY A 230 -0.31 -4.34 -35.47
C GLY A 230 0.93 -3.47 -35.36
#